data_AF-A0A965C4U1-F1
#
_entry.id   AF-A0A965C4U1-F1
#
_cell.length_a   1.000
_cell.length_b   1.000
_cell.length_c   1.000
_cell.angle_alpha   90.00
_cell.angle_beta   90.00
_cell.angle_gamma   90.00
#
_symmetry.space_group_name_H-M   'P 1'
#
loop_
_entity.id
_entity.type
_entity.pdbx_description
1 polymer ?
#
loop_
_entity_poly.entity_id
_entity_poly.type
_entity_poly.pdbx_seq_one_letter_code
_entity_poly.pdbx_strand_id
1 'polypeptide(L)'
;MEMNSSDCVALDAASKVLAKSRAVQALMLMKLGTLDGDLGADIHDLLVDAIRNDAKVVWSGLIRQPHDDYPIQVNEFHGVFWVWAMEYDPVGYFLSKQDAVSYARSSWDVTEGGR
;
A
#
# COMPACT_ATOMS: atom_id res chain seq x y z
N MET A 1 -12.16 -33.49 29.31
CA MET A 1 -10.71 -33.29 29.10
C MET A 1 -10.44 -31.87 29.55
N GLU A 2 -10.16 -31.69 30.85
CA GLU A 2 -9.84 -30.38 31.40
C GLU A 2 -8.44 -29.99 30.89
N MET A 3 -8.36 -28.82 30.27
CA MET A 3 -7.12 -28.25 29.81
C MET A 3 -6.50 -27.52 31.00
N ASN A 4 -5.40 -28.04 31.53
CA ASN A 4 -4.84 -27.58 32.79
C ASN A 4 -4.19 -26.19 32.60
N SER A 5 -4.29 -25.33 33.61
CA SER A 5 -3.79 -23.94 33.57
C SER A 5 -2.29 -23.78 33.23
N SER A 6 -1.50 -24.86 33.29
CA SER A 6 -0.08 -24.86 32.88
C SER A 6 0.11 -25.05 31.38
N ASP A 7 -0.82 -25.74 30.70
CA ASP A 7 -0.72 -26.04 29.27
C ASP A 7 -1.03 -24.79 28.42
N CYS A 8 -1.92 -23.92 28.91
CA CYS A 8 -2.19 -22.64 28.25
C CYS A 8 -1.03 -21.63 28.37
N VAL A 9 -0.24 -21.68 29.45
CA VAL A 9 0.98 -20.85 29.58
C VAL A 9 2.08 -21.33 28.62
N ALA A 10 2.22 -22.66 28.44
CA ALA A 10 3.16 -23.23 27.47
C ALA A 10 2.77 -22.90 26.02
N LEU A 11 1.46 -22.89 25.70
CA LEU A 11 0.95 -22.54 24.38
C LEU A 11 1.17 -21.06 24.03
N ASP A 12 0.98 -20.15 24.99
CA ASP A 12 1.27 -18.71 24.82
C ASP A 12 2.76 -18.47 24.57
N ALA A 13 3.63 -19.12 25.36
CA ALA A 13 5.08 -19.03 25.17
C ALA A 13 5.52 -19.57 23.80
N ALA A 14 5.00 -20.72 23.38
CA ALA A 14 5.28 -21.29 22.06
C ALA A 14 4.80 -20.36 20.94
N SER A 15 3.59 -19.80 21.06
CA SER A 15 3.02 -18.88 20.08
C SER A 15 3.86 -17.61 19.91
N LYS A 16 4.37 -17.05 21.03
CA LYS A 16 5.28 -15.89 21.00
C LYS A 16 6.62 -16.23 20.33
N VAL A 17 7.17 -17.41 20.56
CA VAL A 17 8.42 -17.87 19.91
C VAL A 17 8.20 -18.05 18.40
N LEU A 18 7.08 -18.64 18.00
CA LEU A 18 6.66 -18.80 16.60
C LEU A 18 6.43 -17.46 15.90
N ALA A 19 5.75 -16.51 16.55
CA ALA A 19 5.56 -15.16 16.02
C ALA A 19 6.90 -14.44 15.85
N LYS A 20 7.81 -14.59 16.81
CA LYS A 20 9.16 -14.01 16.74
C LYS A 20 9.99 -14.64 15.61
N SER A 21 9.92 -15.96 15.41
CA SER A 21 10.64 -16.63 14.34
C SER A 21 10.12 -16.23 12.96
N ARG A 22 8.78 -16.11 12.82
CA ARG A 22 8.14 -15.62 11.58
C ARG A 22 8.51 -14.17 11.28
N ALA A 23 8.59 -13.30 12.29
CA ALA A 23 9.04 -11.91 12.11
C ALA A 23 10.50 -11.82 11.63
N VAL A 24 11.39 -12.67 12.16
CA VAL A 24 12.80 -12.72 11.71
C VAL A 24 12.89 -13.21 10.27
N GLN A 25 12.12 -14.23 9.90
CA GLN A 25 12.05 -14.72 8.51
C GLN A 25 11.51 -13.63 7.57
N ALA A 26 10.46 -12.92 7.98
CA ALA A 26 9.89 -11.83 7.20
C ALA A 26 10.92 -10.72 6.93
N LEU A 27 11.66 -10.29 7.97
CA LEU A 27 12.74 -9.32 7.82
C LEU A 27 13.85 -9.83 6.90
N MET A 28 14.15 -11.12 6.92
CA MET A 28 15.15 -11.72 6.03
C MET A 28 14.68 -11.71 4.58
N LEU A 29 13.43 -12.10 4.30
CA LEU A 29 12.84 -12.05 2.95
C LEU A 29 12.80 -10.62 2.40
N MET A 30 12.40 -9.64 3.22
CA MET A 30 12.43 -8.22 2.85
C MET A 30 13.85 -7.74 2.49
N LYS A 31 14.87 -8.13 3.27
CA LYS A 31 16.26 -7.75 3.01
C LYS A 31 16.84 -8.42 1.76
N LEU A 32 16.42 -9.65 1.46
CA LEU A 32 16.84 -10.37 0.27
C LEU A 32 16.10 -9.90 -1.00
N GLY A 33 14.97 -9.20 -0.83
CA GLY A 33 14.11 -8.79 -1.95
C GLY A 33 13.37 -9.97 -2.61
N THR A 34 13.28 -11.11 -1.92
CA THR A 34 12.62 -12.32 -2.41
C THR A 34 11.43 -12.60 -1.51
N LEU A 35 10.25 -12.12 -1.92
CA LEU A 35 8.99 -12.28 -1.18
C LEU A 35 8.18 -13.46 -1.75
N ASP A 36 8.74 -14.66 -1.68
CA ASP A 36 8.09 -15.87 -2.20
C ASP A 36 7.32 -16.64 -1.12
N GLY A 37 6.28 -17.34 -1.54
CA GLY A 37 5.42 -18.18 -0.68
C GLY A 37 4.46 -17.38 0.20
N ASP A 38 3.73 -18.09 1.07
CA ASP A 38 2.65 -17.52 1.88
C ASP A 38 3.12 -16.34 2.76
N LEU A 39 4.29 -16.48 3.38
CA LEU A 39 4.86 -15.40 4.19
C LEU A 39 5.23 -14.17 3.34
N GLY A 40 5.67 -14.38 2.09
CA GLY A 40 5.94 -13.29 1.15
C GLY A 40 4.67 -12.53 0.77
N ALA A 41 3.57 -13.25 0.52
CA ALA A 41 2.26 -12.67 0.25
C ALA A 41 1.74 -11.85 1.45
N ASP A 42 1.83 -12.39 2.67
CA ASP A 42 1.44 -11.68 3.90
C ASP A 42 2.21 -10.35 4.07
N ILE A 43 3.52 -10.36 3.78
CA ILE A 43 4.36 -9.16 3.85
C ILE A 43 3.97 -8.16 2.77
N HIS A 44 3.74 -8.63 1.55
CA HIS A 44 3.31 -7.78 0.45
C HIS A 44 2.00 -7.07 0.80
N ASP A 45 1.00 -7.81 1.28
CA ASP A 45 -0.30 -7.23 1.65
C ASP A 45 -0.15 -6.23 2.79
N LEU A 46 0.64 -6.56 3.82
CA LEU A 46 0.95 -5.63 4.92
C LEU A 46 1.59 -4.33 4.41
N LEU A 47 2.56 -4.43 3.50
CA LEU A 47 3.26 -3.26 2.96
C LEU A 47 2.34 -2.42 2.06
N VAL A 48 1.55 -3.06 1.21
CA VAL A 48 0.58 -2.37 0.34
C VAL A 48 -0.48 -1.66 1.19
N ASP A 49 -0.98 -2.30 2.23
CA ASP A 49 -1.93 -1.69 3.17
C ASP A 49 -1.30 -0.51 3.90
N ALA A 50 -0.07 -0.66 4.39
CA ALA A 50 0.64 0.45 5.05
C ALA A 50 0.80 1.64 4.10
N ILE A 51 1.27 1.41 2.86
CA ILE A 51 1.41 2.45 1.85
C ILE A 51 0.06 3.12 1.58
N ARG A 52 -1.01 2.35 1.35
CA ARG A 52 -2.34 2.90 1.02
C ARG A 52 -2.95 3.69 2.17
N ASN A 53 -2.80 3.22 3.40
CA ASN A 53 -3.40 3.85 4.58
C ASN A 53 -2.68 5.14 4.99
N ASP A 54 -1.36 5.17 4.85
CA ASP A 54 -0.54 6.32 5.27
C ASP A 54 -0.23 7.30 4.12
N ALA A 55 -0.59 6.94 2.88
CA ALA A 55 -0.47 7.82 1.73
C ALA A 55 -1.33 9.08 1.91
N LYS A 56 -0.80 10.20 1.44
CA LYS A 56 -1.50 11.49 1.43
C LYS A 56 -1.88 11.87 0.01
N VAL A 57 -3.12 12.30 -0.17
CA VAL A 57 -3.54 12.94 -1.42
C VAL A 57 -2.92 14.34 -1.46
N VAL A 58 -1.96 14.56 -2.35
CA VAL A 58 -1.27 15.86 -2.49
C VAL A 58 -1.82 16.71 -3.63
N TRP A 59 -2.62 16.12 -4.51
CA TRP A 59 -3.35 16.79 -5.57
C TRP A 59 -4.54 15.93 -6.01
N SER A 60 -5.60 16.59 -6.48
CA SER A 60 -6.82 15.95 -6.97
C SER A 60 -7.41 16.73 -8.13
N GLY A 61 -8.06 16.02 -9.05
CA GLY A 61 -8.82 16.58 -10.15
C GLY A 61 -9.94 15.64 -10.60
N LEU A 62 -10.60 16.01 -11.69
CA LEU A 62 -11.65 15.22 -12.33
C LEU A 62 -11.30 15.00 -13.79
N ILE A 63 -11.25 13.73 -14.21
CA ILE A 63 -11.17 13.33 -15.62
C ILE A 63 -12.57 13.50 -16.21
N ARG A 64 -12.69 14.34 -17.25
CA ARG A 64 -13.95 14.52 -17.93
C ARG A 64 -14.20 13.41 -18.95
N GLN A 65 -15.36 12.77 -18.87
CA GLN A 65 -15.85 11.91 -19.95
C GLN A 65 -17.26 12.34 -20.38
N PRO A 66 -17.73 11.96 -21.58
CA PRO A 66 -19.02 12.39 -22.10
C PRO A 66 -20.23 12.00 -21.24
N HIS A 67 -20.08 10.98 -20.39
CA HIS A 67 -21.17 10.40 -19.60
C HIS A 67 -21.02 10.60 -18.10
N ASP A 68 -19.80 10.57 -17.56
CA ASP A 68 -19.50 10.75 -16.14
C ASP A 68 -18.10 11.35 -15.91
N ASP A 69 -17.92 12.08 -14.82
CA ASP A 69 -16.62 12.60 -14.38
C ASP A 69 -16.00 11.65 -13.35
N TYR A 70 -14.74 11.25 -13.57
CA TYR A 70 -14.05 10.33 -12.67
C TYR A 70 -12.97 11.04 -11.84
N PRO A 71 -12.85 10.74 -10.53
CA PRO A 71 -11.80 11.32 -9.72
C PRO A 71 -10.43 10.79 -10.12
N ILE A 72 -9.48 11.70 -10.23
CA ILE A 72 -8.06 11.43 -10.37
C ILE A 72 -7.29 12.12 -9.25
N GLN A 73 -6.30 11.44 -8.71
CA GLN A 73 -5.53 11.91 -7.56
C GLN A 73 -4.06 11.60 -7.75
N VAL A 74 -3.20 12.44 -7.16
CA VAL A 74 -1.79 12.14 -6.95
C VAL A 74 -1.60 11.89 -5.47
N ASN A 75 -1.15 10.69 -5.16
CA ASN A 75 -0.83 10.26 -3.80
C ASN A 75 0.66 10.40 -3.54
N GLU A 76 1.02 10.63 -2.28
CA GLU A 76 2.39 10.73 -1.78
C GLU A 76 2.59 9.81 -0.60
N PHE A 77 3.68 9.04 -0.62
CA PHE A 77 4.13 8.25 0.51
C PHE A 77 5.65 8.36 0.60
N HIS A 78 6.14 9.01 1.66
CA HIS A 78 7.57 9.22 1.94
C HIS A 78 8.38 9.74 0.73
N GLY A 79 7.82 10.70 -0.02
CA GLY A 79 8.49 11.31 -1.18
C GLY A 79 8.38 10.53 -2.50
N VAL A 80 7.69 9.39 -2.53
CA VAL A 80 7.26 8.72 -3.76
C VAL A 80 5.85 9.18 -4.11
N PHE A 81 5.63 9.56 -5.36
CA PHE A 81 4.36 10.04 -5.87
C PHE A 81 3.82 9.08 -6.94
N TRP A 82 2.51 8.86 -6.96
CA TRP A 82 1.85 8.11 -8.04
C TRP A 82 0.48 8.65 -8.36
N VAL A 83 0.03 8.40 -9.58
CA VAL A 83 -1.32 8.77 -10.03
C VAL A 83 -2.26 7.61 -9.78
N TRP A 84 -3.43 7.90 -9.21
CA TRP A 84 -4.53 6.95 -9.05
C TRP A 84 -5.81 7.56 -9.64
N ALA A 85 -6.58 6.75 -10.36
CA ALA A 85 -7.90 7.11 -10.87
C ALA A 85 -8.85 5.93 -10.65
N MET A 86 -10.13 6.21 -10.37
CA MET A 86 -11.09 5.20 -9.87
C MET A 86 -11.21 3.94 -10.72
N GLU A 87 -11.08 4.04 -12.04
CA GLU A 87 -11.18 2.89 -12.96
C GLU A 87 -9.83 2.32 -13.41
N TYR A 88 -8.72 2.82 -12.87
CA TYR A 88 -7.38 2.47 -13.32
C TYR A 88 -6.48 2.04 -12.16
N ASP A 89 -5.60 1.09 -12.46
CA ASP A 89 -4.50 0.78 -11.56
C ASP A 89 -3.62 2.01 -11.33
N PRO A 90 -2.95 2.12 -10.16
CA PRO A 90 -1.94 3.13 -9.92
C PRO A 90 -0.90 3.16 -11.06
N VAL A 91 -0.66 4.34 -11.62
CA VAL A 91 0.23 4.51 -12.77
C VAL A 91 1.31 5.54 -12.51
N GLY A 92 2.53 5.14 -12.87
CA GLY A 92 3.75 5.93 -12.75
C GLY A 92 4.17 6.12 -11.29
N TYR A 93 5.43 5.80 -10.99
CA TYR A 93 6.07 6.19 -9.74
C TYR A 93 7.05 7.31 -10.03
N PHE A 94 6.87 8.45 -9.36
CA PHE A 94 7.61 9.67 -9.56
C PHE A 94 8.31 10.09 -8.27
N LEU A 95 9.44 10.80 -8.40
CA LEU A 95 10.18 11.36 -7.26
C LEU A 95 9.83 12.82 -7.01
N SER A 96 8.93 13.41 -7.81
CA SER A 96 8.44 14.77 -7.62
C SER A 96 6.94 14.87 -7.86
N LYS A 97 6.27 15.71 -7.05
CA LYS A 97 4.84 16.04 -7.22
C LYS A 97 4.58 16.64 -8.61
N GLN A 98 5.48 17.51 -9.08
CA GLN A 98 5.28 18.23 -10.33
C GLN A 98 5.28 17.29 -11.53
N ASP A 99 6.14 16.28 -11.54
CA ASP A 99 6.20 15.30 -12.61
C ASP A 99 4.94 14.41 -12.61
N ALA A 100 4.50 13.97 -11.43
CA ALA A 100 3.27 13.18 -11.29
C ALA A 100 2.02 13.95 -11.76
N VAL A 101 1.89 15.21 -11.35
CA VAL A 101 0.76 16.07 -11.79
C VAL A 101 0.85 16.38 -13.28
N SER A 102 2.05 16.64 -13.81
CA SER A 102 2.25 16.90 -15.24
C SER A 102 1.88 15.66 -16.07
N TYR A 103 2.25 14.47 -15.60
CA TYR A 103 1.86 13.21 -16.22
C TYR A 103 0.33 13.07 -16.23
N ALA A 104 -0.34 13.23 -15.09
CA ALA A 104 -1.80 13.15 -14.99
C ALA A 104 -2.51 14.09 -15.97
N ARG A 105 -2.06 15.36 -16.07
CA ARG A 105 -2.63 16.35 -17.00
C ARG A 105 -2.32 16.05 -18.47
N SER A 106 -1.20 15.38 -18.77
CA SER A 106 -0.83 15.02 -20.14
C SER A 106 -1.56 13.78 -20.65
N SER A 107 -1.91 12.88 -19.73
CA SER A 107 -2.56 11.60 -20.05
C SER A 107 -4.08 11.72 -20.12
N TRP A 108 -4.70 12.67 -19.42
CA TRP A 108 -6.15 12.84 -19.37
C TRP A 108 -6.59 14.31 -19.48
N ASP A 109 -7.81 14.53 -19.97
CA ASP A 109 -8.48 15.84 -19.90
C ASP A 109 -8.97 16.07 -18.47
N VAL A 110 -8.08 16.62 -17.65
CA VAL A 110 -8.33 16.87 -16.22
C VAL A 110 -8.80 18.30 -16.02
N THR A 111 -9.92 18.43 -15.31
CA THR A 111 -10.31 19.71 -14.68
C THR A 111 -10.01 19.71 -13.19
N GLU A 112 -9.35 20.78 -12.74
CA GLU A 112 -9.04 20.95 -11.32
C GLU A 112 -10.28 21.44 -10.58
N GLY A 113 -10.64 20.78 -9.49
CA GLY A 113 -11.74 21.19 -8.64
C GLY A 113 -11.45 22.57 -8.04
N GLY A 114 -12.13 23.60 -8.56
CA GLY A 114 -12.15 24.92 -7.96
C GLY A 114 -13.01 24.93 -6.70
N ARG A 115 -12.37 25.31 -5.59
CA ARG A 115 -12.90 25.84 -4.31
C ARG A 115 -14.25 25.33 -3.79
#